data_AF-A0A7X6HL60-F1
#
_entry.id   AF-A0A7X6HL60-F1
#
_cell.length_a   1.000
_cell.length_b   1.000
_cell.length_c   1.000
_cell.angle_alpha   90.00
_cell.angle_beta   90.00
_cell.angle_gamma   90.00
#
_symmetry.space_group_name_H-M   'P 1'
#
loop_
_entity.id
_entity.type
_entity.pdbx_description
1 polymer ?
#
loop_
_entity_poly.entity_id
_entity_poly.type
_entity_poly.pdbx_seq_one_letter_code
_entity_poly.pdbx_strand_id
1 'polypeptide(L)'
;MVELYAQLKKGALPDRANFYPDLYKMIQKSDNESASRVVDWLTGTTSGLSLEDEAFNIWLQKRKQLNKFFEVAGYEGINISQKNFPIPYLKLDLPEGRDLQMRGNPSRPIRNQVTTKQAARLMYEIVVEEAVSQEASQEMLQLLTRNLQPEIWKQEQYNSIEGFLGESLPLDNAYLVSKVGWTFDSRQEVAYIRSKDAKATYLLVIFADSPAYGNDWKIFPKISRLVFDRMVTRIAPQPLR
;
A
#
# COMPACT_ATOMS: atom_id res chain seq x y z
N MET A 1 -0.41 -7.70 2.02
CA MET A 1 -0.90 -7.76 3.42
C MET A 1 -2.23 -8.47 3.52
N VAL A 2 -3.32 -7.96 2.91
CA VAL A 2 -4.65 -8.60 2.98
C VAL A 2 -4.63 -10.07 2.57
N GLU A 3 -4.06 -10.39 1.41
CA GLU A 3 -3.94 -11.78 0.96
C GLU A 3 -3.09 -12.64 1.91
N LEU A 4 -1.98 -12.10 2.42
CA LEU A 4 -1.14 -12.79 3.41
C LEU A 4 -1.97 -13.19 4.64
N TYR A 5 -2.75 -12.26 5.19
CA TYR A 5 -3.69 -12.53 6.28
C TYR A 5 -4.74 -13.58 5.92
N ALA A 6 -5.27 -13.54 4.70
CA ALA A 6 -6.22 -14.54 4.23
C ALA A 6 -5.60 -15.95 4.16
N GLN A 7 -4.35 -16.08 3.69
CA GLN A 7 -3.65 -17.37 3.63
C GLN A 7 -3.28 -17.90 5.03
N LEU A 8 -2.96 -17.00 5.96
CA LEU A 8 -2.68 -17.35 7.35
C LEU A 8 -3.90 -17.88 8.07
N LYS A 9 -5.04 -17.21 7.90
CA LYS A 9 -6.31 -17.67 8.45
C LYS A 9 -6.70 -19.06 7.91
N LYS A 10 -6.31 -19.38 6.66
CA LYS A 10 -6.53 -20.71 6.05
C LYS A 10 -5.54 -21.77 6.52
N GLY A 11 -4.52 -21.43 7.32
CA GLY A 11 -3.43 -22.34 7.69
C GLY A 11 -2.54 -22.74 6.52
N ALA A 12 -2.54 -21.96 5.43
CA ALA A 12 -1.80 -22.28 4.20
C ALA A 12 -0.33 -21.80 4.25
N LEU A 13 0.05 -21.04 5.27
CA LEU A 13 1.40 -20.53 5.48
C LEU A 13 1.93 -20.94 6.87
N PRO A 14 3.26 -21.10 7.02
CA PRO A 14 3.87 -21.41 8.31
C PRO A 14 3.63 -20.29 9.36
N ASP A 15 3.97 -20.58 10.61
CA ASP A 15 3.67 -19.75 11.79
C ASP A 15 3.94 -18.24 11.62
N ARG A 16 3.10 -17.45 12.30
CA ARG A 16 3.06 -15.98 12.27
C ARG A 16 4.40 -15.31 12.44
N ALA A 17 5.21 -15.86 13.34
CA ALA A 17 6.52 -15.33 13.68
C ALA A 17 7.46 -15.23 12.46
N ASN A 18 7.29 -16.09 11.45
CA ASN A 18 8.23 -16.19 10.34
C ASN A 18 8.09 -15.05 9.31
N PHE A 19 6.90 -14.46 9.14
CA PHE A 19 6.68 -13.40 8.15
C PHE A 19 6.41 -12.03 8.77
N TYR A 20 6.06 -11.95 10.05
CA TYR A 20 5.72 -10.66 10.67
C TYR A 20 6.82 -9.60 10.53
N PRO A 21 8.13 -9.91 10.68
CA PRO A 21 9.19 -8.92 10.45
C PRO A 21 9.16 -8.31 9.04
N ASP A 22 8.92 -9.13 8.02
CA ASP A 22 8.81 -8.67 6.64
C ASP A 22 7.50 -7.92 6.38
N LEU A 23 6.39 -8.41 6.93
CA LEU A 23 5.12 -7.70 6.86
C LEU A 23 5.23 -6.28 7.47
N TYR A 24 5.86 -6.18 8.64
CA TYR A 24 6.09 -4.90 9.31
C TYR A 24 6.95 -3.98 8.45
N LYS A 25 8.13 -4.43 7.97
CA LYS A 25 9.00 -3.62 7.12
C LYS A 25 8.33 -3.20 5.81
N MET A 26 7.60 -4.09 5.15
CA MET A 26 6.85 -3.79 3.92
C MET A 26 5.79 -2.70 4.15
N ILE A 27 5.08 -2.72 5.28
CA ILE A 27 3.98 -1.78 5.53
C ILE A 27 4.46 -0.47 6.17
N GLN A 28 5.31 -0.56 7.19
CA GLN A 28 5.76 0.60 7.96
C GLN A 28 6.92 1.33 7.29
N LYS A 29 7.87 0.60 6.68
CA LYS A 29 9.08 1.15 6.07
C LYS A 29 9.07 1.13 4.55
N SER A 30 7.99 0.61 3.94
CA SER A 30 7.86 0.44 2.50
C SER A 30 9.01 -0.36 1.87
N ASP A 31 9.57 -1.31 2.62
CA ASP A 31 10.74 -2.08 2.22
C ASP A 31 10.43 -3.04 1.06
N ASN A 32 11.20 -2.91 -0.02
CA ASN A 32 11.01 -3.71 -1.24
C ASN A 32 11.49 -5.16 -1.09
N GLU A 33 12.49 -5.44 -0.24
CA GLU A 33 12.98 -6.81 -0.04
C GLU A 33 11.96 -7.65 0.71
N SER A 34 11.39 -7.08 1.76
CA SER A 34 10.30 -7.65 2.51
C SER A 34 9.07 -7.84 1.64
N ALA A 35 8.72 -6.85 0.80
CA ALA A 35 7.65 -7.01 -0.19
C ALA A 35 7.95 -8.15 -1.18
N SER A 36 9.20 -8.29 -1.63
CA SER A 36 9.65 -9.36 -2.52
C SER A 36 9.47 -10.74 -1.88
N ARG A 37 9.90 -10.92 -0.62
CA ARG A 37 9.71 -12.19 0.11
C ARG A 37 8.23 -12.52 0.32
N VAL A 38 7.39 -11.52 0.60
CA VAL A 38 5.93 -11.71 0.71
C VAL A 38 5.33 -12.24 -0.60
N VAL A 39 5.75 -11.71 -1.75
CA VAL A 39 5.32 -12.22 -3.06
C VAL A 39 5.80 -13.65 -3.28
N ASP A 40 7.03 -13.97 -2.91
CA ASP A 40 7.58 -15.32 -3.04
C ASP A 40 6.78 -16.34 -2.22
N TRP A 41 6.42 -16.01 -0.98
CA TRP A 41 5.60 -16.87 -0.13
C TRP A 41 4.18 -17.08 -0.66
N LEU A 42 3.52 -16.00 -1.10
CA LEU A 42 2.14 -16.08 -1.58
C LEU A 42 2.02 -16.88 -2.89
N THR A 43 3.03 -16.79 -3.74
CA THR A 43 2.97 -17.38 -5.09
C THR A 43 3.74 -18.69 -5.20
N GLY A 44 4.61 -19.01 -4.25
CA GLY A 44 5.53 -20.14 -4.35
C GLY A 44 6.46 -19.99 -5.56
N THR A 45 6.91 -18.76 -5.83
CA THR A 45 7.83 -18.43 -6.92
C THR A 45 9.02 -17.63 -6.39
N THR A 46 10.06 -17.50 -7.22
CA THR A 46 11.21 -16.62 -6.94
C THR A 46 11.62 -15.87 -8.19
N SER A 47 12.40 -14.81 -8.01
CA SER A 47 13.13 -14.12 -9.08
C SER A 47 14.30 -14.95 -9.59
N GLY A 48 14.81 -14.67 -10.78
CA GLY A 48 15.99 -15.34 -11.34
C GLY A 48 16.04 -15.31 -12.85
N LEU A 49 16.91 -16.15 -13.43
CA LEU A 49 17.11 -16.26 -14.88
C LEU A 49 15.78 -16.45 -15.62
N SER A 50 15.76 -15.97 -16.86
CA SER A 50 14.70 -16.25 -17.84
C SER A 50 14.34 -17.73 -17.85
N LEU A 51 13.06 -18.02 -18.00
CA LEU A 51 12.53 -19.37 -18.12
C LEU A 51 12.09 -19.63 -19.55
N GLU A 52 12.19 -20.88 -19.98
CA GLU A 52 11.68 -21.36 -21.26
C GLU A 52 10.18 -21.64 -21.16
N ASP A 53 9.46 -21.39 -22.26
CA ASP A 53 8.03 -21.58 -22.52
C ASP A 53 7.17 -22.14 -21.39
N GLU A 54 7.15 -23.46 -21.19
CA GLU A 54 6.26 -24.12 -20.23
C GLU A 54 6.58 -23.72 -18.78
N ALA A 55 7.86 -23.70 -18.41
CA ALA A 55 8.29 -23.31 -17.09
C ALA A 55 7.96 -21.83 -16.81
N PHE A 56 8.12 -20.96 -17.81
CA PHE A 56 7.73 -19.56 -17.70
C PHE A 56 6.22 -19.41 -17.51
N ASN A 57 5.41 -20.13 -18.28
CA ASN A 57 3.96 -20.08 -18.18
C ASN A 57 3.46 -20.53 -16.80
N ILE A 58 4.00 -21.64 -16.25
CA ILE A 58 3.66 -22.11 -14.90
C ILE A 58 4.03 -21.04 -13.85
N TRP A 59 5.23 -20.48 -13.94
CA TRP A 59 5.69 -19.42 -13.04
C TRP A 59 4.82 -18.16 -13.13
N LEU A 60 4.44 -17.75 -14.34
CA LEU A 60 3.62 -16.58 -14.61
C LEU A 60 2.20 -16.74 -14.05
N GLN A 61 1.60 -17.93 -14.20
CA GLN A 61 0.29 -18.22 -13.63
C GLN A 61 0.32 -18.15 -12.10
N LYS A 62 1.36 -18.68 -11.47
CA LYS A 62 1.55 -18.54 -10.02
C LYS A 62 1.65 -17.08 -9.57
N ARG A 63 2.39 -16.23 -10.29
CA ARG A 63 2.44 -14.78 -10.01
C ARG A 63 1.09 -14.10 -10.16
N LYS A 64 0.31 -14.48 -11.19
CA LYS A 64 -1.03 -13.93 -11.44
C LYS A 64 -2.09 -14.37 -10.41
N GLN A 65 -1.80 -15.36 -9.55
CA GLN A 65 -2.72 -15.74 -8.46
C GLN A 65 -2.98 -14.59 -7.49
N LEU A 66 -2.02 -13.67 -7.31
CA LEU A 66 -2.22 -12.45 -6.52
C LEU A 66 -3.37 -11.59 -7.07
N ASN A 67 -3.44 -11.44 -8.40
CA ASN A 67 -4.56 -10.72 -9.02
C ASN A 67 -5.86 -11.49 -8.80
N LYS A 68 -5.83 -12.82 -8.99
CA LYS A 68 -7.00 -13.67 -8.87
C LYS A 68 -7.64 -13.60 -7.49
N PHE A 69 -6.85 -13.49 -6.42
CA PHE A 69 -7.35 -13.30 -5.06
C PHE A 69 -8.30 -12.09 -4.96
N PHE A 70 -7.89 -10.94 -5.49
CA PHE A 70 -8.70 -9.71 -5.47
C PHE A 70 -9.82 -9.73 -6.53
N GLU A 71 -9.59 -10.31 -7.70
CA GLU A 71 -10.62 -10.47 -8.74
C GLU A 71 -11.83 -11.26 -8.23
N VAL A 72 -11.60 -12.33 -7.46
CA VAL A 72 -12.68 -13.11 -6.82
C VAL A 72 -13.48 -12.25 -5.84
N ALA A 73 -12.86 -11.26 -5.19
CA ALA A 73 -13.53 -10.27 -4.35
C ALA A 73 -14.14 -9.10 -5.15
N GLY A 74 -14.17 -9.16 -6.49
CA GLY A 74 -14.77 -8.15 -7.36
C GLY A 74 -13.88 -6.93 -7.62
N TYR A 75 -12.56 -7.06 -7.47
CA TYR A 75 -11.61 -6.02 -7.90
C TYR A 75 -11.26 -6.23 -9.38
N GLU A 76 -11.92 -5.49 -10.26
CA GLU A 76 -11.76 -5.64 -11.71
C GLU A 76 -10.52 -4.91 -12.26
N GLY A 77 -9.75 -5.55 -13.14
CA GLY A 77 -8.63 -4.92 -13.85
C GLY A 77 -7.43 -4.58 -12.96
N ILE A 78 -7.33 -5.17 -11.76
CA ILE A 78 -6.18 -5.00 -10.87
C ILE A 78 -4.96 -5.78 -11.40
N ASN A 79 -3.76 -5.22 -11.21
CA ASN A 79 -2.53 -5.96 -11.40
C ASN A 79 -1.55 -5.68 -10.25
N ILE A 80 -1.21 -6.71 -9.49
CA ILE A 80 -0.28 -6.65 -8.37
C ILE A 80 0.68 -7.85 -8.38
N SER A 81 0.82 -8.49 -9.55
CA SER A 81 1.57 -9.74 -9.72
C SER A 81 3.10 -9.58 -9.69
N GLN A 82 3.61 -8.35 -9.75
CA GLN A 82 5.03 -8.06 -9.86
C GLN A 82 5.65 -7.61 -8.54
N LYS A 83 6.95 -7.84 -8.39
CA LYS A 83 7.75 -7.28 -7.30
C LYS A 83 8.06 -5.80 -7.52
N ASN A 84 8.34 -5.12 -6.42
CA ASN A 84 8.93 -3.80 -6.42
C ASN A 84 10.46 -3.90 -6.47
N PHE A 85 11.12 -2.90 -7.05
CA PHE A 85 12.56 -2.81 -7.19
C PHE A 85 13.04 -1.44 -6.66
N PRO A 86 14.26 -1.32 -6.13
CA PRO A 86 15.34 -2.33 -6.07
C PRO A 86 15.11 -3.43 -5.03
N ILE A 87 15.80 -4.57 -5.19
CA ILE A 87 15.85 -5.72 -4.27
C ILE A 87 17.33 -6.04 -3.96
N PRO A 88 17.93 -5.36 -2.96
CA PRO A 88 19.37 -5.45 -2.69
C PRO A 88 19.93 -6.86 -2.40
N TYR A 89 19.22 -7.72 -1.67
CA TYR A 89 19.68 -9.09 -1.36
C TYR A 89 19.83 -9.97 -2.60
N LEU A 90 19.10 -9.63 -3.67
CA LEU A 90 19.23 -10.27 -4.98
C LEU A 90 20.18 -9.52 -5.92
N LYS A 91 20.68 -8.35 -5.50
CA LYS A 91 21.46 -7.42 -6.35
C LYS A 91 20.70 -7.01 -7.61
N LEU A 92 19.39 -6.77 -7.49
CA LEU A 92 18.53 -6.37 -8.60
C LEU A 92 18.04 -4.94 -8.41
N ASP A 93 18.58 -4.00 -9.18
CA ASP A 93 18.10 -2.61 -9.17
C ASP A 93 16.83 -2.43 -10.01
N LEU A 94 16.68 -3.26 -11.05
CA LEU A 94 15.56 -3.28 -11.98
C LEU A 94 15.12 -4.74 -12.21
N PRO A 95 13.93 -4.97 -12.80
CA PRO A 95 13.54 -6.32 -13.18
C PRO A 95 14.49 -6.90 -14.21
N GLU A 96 14.89 -8.14 -13.97
CA GLU A 96 15.73 -8.94 -14.85
C GLU A 96 15.16 -10.35 -14.99
N GLY A 97 15.66 -11.12 -15.97
CA GLY A 97 15.26 -12.49 -16.22
C GLY A 97 13.73 -12.66 -16.28
N ARG A 98 13.17 -13.59 -15.51
CA ARG A 98 11.73 -13.88 -15.54
C ARG A 98 10.83 -12.74 -15.02
N ASP A 99 11.32 -11.89 -14.11
CA ASP A 99 10.58 -10.71 -13.66
C ASP A 99 10.55 -9.63 -14.75
N LEU A 100 11.55 -9.58 -15.65
CA LEU A 100 11.50 -8.75 -16.86
C LEU A 100 10.63 -9.39 -17.95
N GLN A 101 10.76 -10.70 -18.19
CA GLN A 101 9.95 -11.43 -19.18
C GLN A 101 8.44 -11.20 -18.96
N MET A 102 7.97 -11.21 -17.71
CA MET A 102 6.54 -10.99 -17.41
C MET A 102 6.03 -9.58 -17.72
N ARG A 103 6.92 -8.61 -17.91
CA ARG A 103 6.54 -7.26 -18.35
C ARG A 103 6.22 -7.20 -19.83
N GLY A 104 6.58 -8.23 -20.60
CA GLY A 104 6.27 -8.33 -22.03
C GLY A 104 7.00 -7.24 -22.82
N ASN A 105 6.25 -6.53 -23.67
CA ASN A 105 6.81 -5.55 -24.59
C ASN A 105 7.47 -4.37 -23.84
N PRO A 106 8.78 -4.11 -24.01
CA PRO A 106 9.48 -3.01 -23.34
C PRO A 106 8.94 -1.61 -23.66
N SER A 107 8.33 -1.41 -24.83
CA SER A 107 7.72 -0.12 -25.22
C SER A 107 6.40 0.15 -24.49
N ARG A 108 5.72 -0.92 -24.03
CA ARG A 108 4.44 -0.87 -23.33
C ARG A 108 4.42 -1.95 -22.25
N PRO A 109 5.29 -1.84 -21.24
CA PRO A 109 5.46 -2.91 -20.28
C PRO A 109 4.20 -3.06 -19.45
N ILE A 110 3.82 -4.30 -19.16
CA ILE A 110 2.81 -4.61 -18.16
C ILE A 110 3.37 -4.15 -16.81
N ARG A 111 2.58 -3.39 -16.03
CA ARG A 111 2.95 -2.86 -14.72
C ARG A 111 1.93 -3.26 -13.66
N ASN A 112 2.35 -3.20 -12.40
CA ASN A 112 1.40 -3.17 -11.30
C ASN A 112 0.50 -1.94 -11.44
N GLN A 113 -0.80 -2.12 -11.24
CA GLN A 113 -1.83 -1.11 -11.41
C GLN A 113 -2.97 -1.36 -10.43
N VAL A 114 -3.33 -0.29 -9.72
CA VAL A 114 -4.52 -0.18 -8.88
C VAL A 114 -5.15 1.18 -9.15
N THR A 115 -6.48 1.28 -9.02
CA THR A 115 -7.21 2.55 -9.09
C THR A 115 -7.38 3.15 -7.69
N THR A 116 -7.62 4.45 -7.62
CA THR A 116 -7.96 5.11 -6.34
C THR A 116 -9.22 4.54 -5.71
N LYS A 117 -10.21 4.13 -6.52
CA LYS A 117 -11.43 3.45 -6.06
C LYS A 117 -11.13 2.10 -5.40
N GLN A 118 -10.26 1.29 -6.00
CA GLN A 118 -9.86 0.00 -5.42
C GLN A 118 -9.07 0.18 -4.12
N ALA A 119 -8.13 1.13 -4.08
CA ALA A 119 -7.38 1.42 -2.86
C ALA A 119 -8.29 1.96 -1.74
N ALA A 120 -9.23 2.86 -2.08
CA ALA A 120 -10.23 3.36 -1.14
C ALA A 120 -11.12 2.23 -0.61
N ARG A 121 -11.62 1.36 -1.49
CA ARG A 121 -12.43 0.20 -1.13
C ARG A 121 -11.68 -0.73 -0.18
N LEU A 122 -10.43 -1.08 -0.49
CA LEU A 122 -9.65 -1.99 0.34
C LEU A 122 -9.35 -1.39 1.72
N MET A 123 -9.01 -0.10 1.77
CA MET A 123 -8.83 0.60 3.05
C MET A 123 -10.15 0.65 3.83
N TYR A 124 -11.28 0.91 3.16
CA TYR A 124 -12.61 0.87 3.76
C TYR A 124 -12.89 -0.50 4.39
N GLU A 125 -12.75 -1.59 3.63
CA GLU A 125 -12.94 -2.96 4.10
C GLU A 125 -12.05 -3.28 5.30
N ILE A 126 -10.82 -2.75 5.37
CA ILE A 126 -9.96 -2.91 6.55
C ILE A 126 -10.51 -2.15 7.75
N VAL A 127 -10.87 -0.87 7.60
CA VAL A 127 -11.30 -0.02 8.74
C VAL A 127 -12.69 -0.38 9.27
N VAL A 128 -13.57 -0.98 8.44
CA VAL A 128 -14.86 -1.52 8.89
C VAL A 128 -14.78 -3.00 9.31
N GLU A 129 -13.56 -3.55 9.37
CA GLU A 129 -13.27 -4.88 9.87
C GLU A 129 -13.77 -6.07 9.00
N GLU A 130 -13.90 -5.85 7.68
CA GLU A 130 -14.48 -6.81 6.71
C GLU A 130 -13.49 -7.43 5.69
N ALA A 131 -12.23 -6.97 5.60
CA ALA A 131 -11.31 -7.40 4.51
C ALA A 131 -10.93 -8.90 4.49
N VAL A 132 -10.98 -9.61 5.63
CA VAL A 132 -10.69 -11.06 5.77
C VAL A 132 -11.42 -11.67 6.97
N SER A 133 -11.28 -11.00 8.12
CA SER A 133 -11.96 -11.25 9.38
C SER A 133 -11.83 -10.01 10.23
N GLN A 134 -12.59 -9.96 11.33
CA GLN A 134 -12.48 -8.87 12.28
C GLN A 134 -11.06 -8.78 12.85
N GLU A 135 -10.51 -9.90 13.33
CA GLU A 135 -9.19 -9.98 13.96
C GLU A 135 -8.08 -9.59 12.98
N ALA A 136 -8.10 -10.16 11.77
CA ALA A 136 -7.12 -9.82 10.74
C ALA A 136 -7.17 -8.33 10.38
N SER A 137 -8.38 -7.75 10.30
CA SER A 137 -8.55 -6.34 9.97
C SER A 137 -8.03 -5.42 11.07
N GLN A 138 -8.24 -5.78 12.34
CA GLN A 138 -7.67 -5.04 13.48
C GLN A 138 -6.15 -5.06 13.47
N GLU A 139 -5.53 -6.20 13.15
CA GLU A 139 -4.07 -6.26 13.01
C GLU A 139 -3.56 -5.43 11.82
N MET A 140 -4.25 -5.50 10.68
CA MET A 140 -3.94 -4.66 9.52
C MET A 140 -4.07 -3.17 9.85
N LEU A 141 -5.10 -2.78 10.62
CA LEU A 141 -5.33 -1.42 11.07
C LEU A 141 -4.19 -0.94 11.98
N GLN A 142 -3.76 -1.76 12.93
CA GLN A 142 -2.60 -1.47 13.78
C GLN A 142 -1.33 -1.26 12.95
N LEU A 143 -1.06 -2.15 11.99
CA LEU A 143 0.09 -2.04 11.10
C LEU A 143 0.04 -0.83 10.16
N LEU A 144 -1.14 -0.33 9.78
CA LEU A 144 -1.29 0.84 8.92
C LEU A 144 -1.37 2.17 9.68
N THR A 145 -1.61 2.12 10.99
CA THR A 145 -1.68 3.31 11.85
C THR A 145 -0.34 4.05 11.83
N ARG A 146 -0.41 5.38 11.72
CA ARG A 146 0.76 6.26 11.67
C ARG A 146 0.81 7.18 12.88
N ASN A 147 2.02 7.38 13.38
CA ASN A 147 2.27 8.35 14.43
C ASN A 147 2.58 9.72 13.82
N LEU A 148 1.75 10.71 14.11
CA LEU A 148 1.89 12.06 13.57
C LEU A 148 2.96 12.89 14.28
N GLN A 149 3.43 12.45 15.44
CA GLN A 149 4.38 13.18 16.27
C GLN A 149 5.74 13.38 15.57
N PRO A 150 6.17 14.63 15.30
CA PRO A 150 7.41 14.92 14.61
C PRO A 150 8.64 14.32 15.27
N GLU A 151 8.68 14.25 16.60
CA GLU A 151 9.76 13.65 17.36
C GLU A 151 9.92 12.14 17.12
N ILE A 152 8.89 11.48 16.58
CA ILE A 152 8.91 10.05 16.21
C ILE A 152 9.28 9.90 14.75
N TRP A 153 8.48 10.46 13.82
CA TRP A 153 8.68 10.17 12.40
C TRP A 153 9.95 10.83 11.81
N LYS A 154 10.46 11.92 12.39
CA LYS A 154 11.73 12.54 11.94
C LYS A 154 12.96 11.71 12.29
N GLN A 155 12.86 10.73 13.20
CA GLN A 155 13.95 9.81 13.50
C GLN A 155 14.05 8.68 12.47
N GLU A 156 13.06 8.54 11.60
CA GLU A 156 13.01 7.46 10.61
C GLU A 156 13.46 7.99 9.24
N GLN A 157 14.54 7.39 8.71
CA GLN A 157 15.08 7.74 7.38
C GLN A 157 14.01 7.62 6.27
N TYR A 158 13.20 6.57 6.33
CA TYR A 158 12.13 6.29 5.36
C TYR A 158 10.77 6.36 6.06
N ASN A 159 10.38 7.57 6.44
CA ASN A 159 9.10 7.82 7.10
C ASN A 159 7.94 7.95 6.08
N SER A 160 6.71 7.71 6.52
CA SER A 160 5.50 7.81 5.70
C SER A 160 4.67 9.08 6.00
N ILE A 161 5.29 10.12 6.58
CA ILE A 161 4.62 11.35 7.00
C ILE A 161 5.11 12.55 6.20
N GLU A 162 6.42 12.77 6.11
CA GLU A 162 7.04 13.88 5.42
C GLU A 162 6.68 13.91 3.94
N GLY A 163 6.12 15.03 3.52
CA GLY A 163 5.57 15.27 2.19
C GLY A 163 4.36 14.43 1.82
N PHE A 164 3.70 13.82 2.80
CA PHE A 164 2.50 13.01 2.64
C PHE A 164 1.31 13.63 3.37
N LEU A 165 0.14 12.98 3.29
CA LEU A 165 -1.11 13.50 3.83
C LEU A 165 -1.02 13.73 5.35
N GLY A 166 -0.20 12.95 6.07
CA GLY A 166 -0.04 13.06 7.51
C GLY A 166 0.63 14.34 7.99
N GLU A 167 1.55 14.93 7.23
CA GLU A 167 2.45 16.00 7.73
C GLU A 167 1.70 17.23 8.25
N SER A 168 0.62 17.62 7.57
CA SER A 168 -0.15 18.83 7.93
C SER A 168 -1.44 18.55 8.71
N LEU A 169 -1.65 17.31 9.16
CA LEU A 169 -2.77 16.98 10.04
C LEU A 169 -2.51 17.52 11.45
N PRO A 170 -3.54 18.00 12.18
CA PRO A 170 -3.37 18.46 13.54
C PRO A 170 -2.97 17.30 14.48
N LEU A 171 -1.80 17.40 15.10
CA LEU A 171 -1.23 16.39 15.99
C LEU A 171 -2.20 15.95 17.10
N ASP A 172 -2.87 16.92 17.71
CA ASP A 172 -3.76 16.68 18.84
C ASP A 172 -5.17 16.25 18.43
N ASN A 173 -5.53 16.28 17.14
CA ASN A 173 -6.90 16.08 16.70
C ASN A 173 -7.05 15.21 15.44
N ALA A 174 -6.05 14.42 15.07
CA ALA A 174 -6.14 13.49 13.95
C ALA A 174 -5.64 12.09 14.30
N TYR A 175 -6.38 11.09 13.84
CA TYR A 175 -5.97 9.70 13.76
C TYR A 175 -5.77 9.35 12.28
N LEU A 176 -4.62 8.75 11.97
CA LEU A 176 -4.21 8.45 10.60
C LEU A 176 -3.90 6.96 10.45
N VAL A 177 -4.50 6.35 9.44
CA VAL A 177 -4.18 5.02 8.93
C VAL A 177 -3.87 5.19 7.46
N SER A 178 -2.65 4.90 7.04
CA SER A 178 -2.26 5.15 5.65
C SER A 178 -1.20 4.20 5.10
N LYS A 179 -1.14 4.14 3.76
CA LYS A 179 -0.01 3.58 3.03
C LYS A 179 0.37 4.51 1.88
N VAL A 180 1.64 4.90 1.89
CA VAL A 180 2.26 5.74 0.85
C VAL A 180 2.81 4.88 -0.29
N GLY A 181 2.85 5.46 -1.48
CA GLY A 181 3.60 5.01 -2.64
C GLY A 181 4.44 6.18 -3.16
N TRP A 182 5.71 5.93 -3.44
CA TRP A 182 6.61 6.93 -3.97
C TRP A 182 7.55 6.29 -4.97
N THR A 183 7.63 6.90 -6.15
CA THR A 183 8.65 6.59 -7.16
C THR A 183 9.32 7.88 -7.58
N PHE A 184 10.33 7.79 -8.45
CA PHE A 184 11.00 8.97 -8.99
C PHE A 184 10.02 9.96 -9.67
N ASP A 185 8.99 9.43 -10.36
CA ASP A 185 8.07 10.23 -11.17
C ASP A 185 6.67 10.36 -10.58
N SER A 186 6.40 9.78 -9.40
CA SER A 186 5.02 9.72 -8.91
C SER A 186 4.92 9.66 -7.40
N ARG A 187 3.77 10.13 -6.90
CA ARG A 187 3.43 10.10 -5.47
C ARG A 187 2.01 9.61 -5.31
N GLN A 188 1.80 8.68 -4.38
CA GLN A 188 0.51 8.08 -4.10
C GLN A 188 0.30 7.97 -2.60
N GLU A 189 -0.95 8.10 -2.16
CA GLU A 189 -1.32 7.73 -0.81
C GLU A 189 -2.80 7.34 -0.73
N VAL A 190 -3.07 6.32 0.09
CA VAL A 190 -4.40 6.00 0.60
C VAL A 190 -4.39 6.25 2.10
N ALA A 191 -5.30 7.09 2.59
CA ALA A 191 -5.41 7.43 3.99
C ALA A 191 -6.87 7.37 4.47
N TYR A 192 -7.08 6.70 5.60
CA TYR A 192 -8.25 6.88 6.47
C TYR A 192 -7.88 7.89 7.55
N ILE A 193 -8.68 8.95 7.65
CA ILE A 193 -8.46 10.06 8.57
C ILE A 193 -9.71 10.25 9.41
N ARG A 194 -9.50 10.31 10.73
CA ARG A 194 -10.57 10.57 11.69
C ARG A 194 -10.15 11.68 12.65
N SER A 195 -11.01 12.68 12.87
CA SER A 195 -10.79 13.65 13.94
C SER A 195 -10.98 12.98 15.31
N LYS A 196 -10.27 13.40 16.36
CA LYS A 196 -10.39 12.71 17.66
C LYS A 196 -11.79 12.82 18.27
N ASP A 197 -12.51 13.90 17.98
CA ASP A 197 -13.93 14.07 18.34
C ASP A 197 -14.91 13.29 17.44
N ALA A 198 -14.38 12.49 16.50
CA ALA A 198 -15.10 11.69 15.52
C ALA A 198 -16.06 12.45 14.60
N LYS A 199 -16.08 13.79 14.64
CA LYS A 199 -16.95 14.60 13.77
C LYS A 199 -16.60 14.43 12.31
N ALA A 200 -15.31 14.39 11.96
CA ALA A 200 -14.85 14.14 10.61
C ALA A 200 -14.24 12.74 10.51
N THR A 201 -14.81 11.88 9.66
CA THR A 201 -14.23 10.58 9.30
C THR A 201 -14.33 10.42 7.79
N TYR A 202 -13.20 10.17 7.12
CA TYR A 202 -13.18 10.06 5.67
C TYR A 202 -11.96 9.29 5.15
N LEU A 203 -12.05 8.85 3.90
CA LEU A 203 -10.93 8.36 3.11
C LEU A 203 -10.47 9.45 2.16
N LEU A 204 -9.16 9.68 2.08
CA LEU A 204 -8.53 10.53 1.08
C LEU A 204 -7.51 9.69 0.32
N VAL A 205 -7.71 9.55 -0.99
CA VAL A 205 -6.87 8.74 -1.87
C VAL A 205 -6.43 9.56 -3.07
N ILE A 206 -5.12 9.69 -3.24
CA ILE A 206 -4.52 10.50 -4.31
C ILE A 206 -3.46 9.65 -5.01
N PHE A 207 -3.65 9.37 -6.29
CA PHE A 207 -2.63 8.80 -7.15
C PHE A 207 -2.20 9.84 -8.17
N ALA A 208 -0.98 10.35 -8.02
CA ALA A 208 -0.44 11.42 -8.83
C ALA A 208 0.76 10.92 -9.64
N ASP A 209 0.48 10.47 -10.86
CA ASP A 209 1.45 9.86 -11.79
C ASP A 209 2.07 10.93 -12.70
N SER A 210 2.87 11.82 -12.09
CA SER A 210 3.64 12.83 -12.83
C SER A 210 4.78 13.40 -11.96
N PRO A 211 5.96 13.67 -12.55
CA PRO A 211 7.10 14.26 -11.83
C PRO A 211 6.78 15.59 -11.14
N ALA A 212 5.77 16.32 -11.64
CA ALA A 212 5.29 17.53 -10.99
C ALA A 212 4.78 17.28 -9.56
N TYR A 213 4.22 16.09 -9.30
CA TYR A 213 3.78 15.67 -7.97
C TYR A 213 4.83 14.84 -7.23
N GLY A 214 5.64 14.06 -7.95
CA GLY A 214 6.76 13.31 -7.35
C GLY A 214 7.75 14.23 -6.62
N ASN A 215 8.05 15.39 -7.24
CA ASN A 215 9.03 16.37 -6.77
C ASN A 215 8.44 17.47 -5.85
N ASP A 216 7.11 17.65 -5.82
CA ASP A 216 6.48 18.62 -4.91
C ASP A 216 6.11 17.96 -3.58
N TRP A 217 7.02 18.04 -2.61
CA TRP A 217 6.81 17.52 -1.26
C TRP A 217 5.75 18.29 -0.47
N LYS A 218 5.26 19.44 -0.95
CA LYS A 218 4.27 20.25 -0.22
C LYS A 218 2.84 20.01 -0.71
N ILE A 219 2.65 19.39 -1.88
CA ILE A 219 1.31 19.28 -2.49
C ILE A 219 0.37 18.39 -1.69
N PHE A 220 0.81 17.21 -1.26
CA PHE A 220 0.00 16.29 -0.45
C PHE A 220 -0.34 16.87 0.93
N PRO A 221 0.63 17.42 1.70
CA PRO A 221 0.34 18.09 2.96
C PRO A 221 -0.69 19.22 2.80
N LYS A 222 -0.54 20.08 1.78
CA LYS A 222 -1.49 21.17 1.50
C LYS A 222 -2.89 20.67 1.18
N ILE A 223 -3.01 19.65 0.33
CA ILE A 223 -4.31 19.04 0.00
C ILE A 223 -4.95 18.44 1.26
N SER A 224 -4.16 17.70 2.05
CA SER A 224 -4.63 17.08 3.29
C SER A 224 -5.19 18.12 4.26
N ARG A 225 -4.45 19.21 4.51
CA ARG A 225 -4.89 20.28 5.39
C ARG A 225 -6.20 20.91 4.91
N LEU A 226 -6.27 21.24 3.62
CA LEU A 226 -7.46 21.82 3.01
C LEU A 226 -8.68 20.91 3.18
N VAL A 227 -8.53 19.61 2.92
CA VAL A 227 -9.61 18.63 3.07
C VAL A 227 -10.01 18.48 4.54
N PHE A 228 -9.04 18.35 5.46
CA PHE A 228 -9.30 18.22 6.88
C PHE A 228 -10.10 19.40 7.43
N ASP A 229 -9.67 20.64 7.13
CA ASP A 229 -10.38 21.84 7.57
C ASP A 229 -11.81 21.90 7.04
N ARG A 230 -12.02 21.52 5.76
CA ARG A 230 -13.36 21.48 5.16
C ARG A 230 -14.25 20.39 5.76
N MET A 231 -13.69 19.23 6.10
CA MET A 231 -14.46 18.13 6.70
C MET A 231 -14.85 18.43 8.14
N VAL A 232 -13.97 19.07 8.93
CA VAL A 232 -14.29 19.47 10.30
C VAL A 232 -15.28 20.64 10.34
N THR A 233 -15.13 21.63 9.46
CA THR A 233 -16.02 22.81 9.40
C THR A 233 -17.42 22.49 8.87
N ARG A 234 -17.57 21.59 7.89
CA ARG A 234 -18.88 21.15 7.36
C ARG A 234 -19.81 20.54 8.40
N ILE A 235 -19.26 20.09 9.53
CA ILE A 235 -19.97 19.33 10.56
C ILE A 235 -20.16 20.17 11.84
N ALA A 236 -19.64 21.41 11.87
CA ALA A 236 -20.01 22.39 12.88
C ALA A 236 -21.43 22.91 12.57
N PRO A 237 -22.36 22.94 13.56
CA PRO A 237 -23.67 23.56 13.34
C PRO A 237 -23.46 25.01 12.90
N GLN A 238 -24.10 25.40 11.79
CA GLN A 238 -24.14 26.82 11.44
C GLN A 238 -24.88 27.56 12.57
N PRO A 239 -24.36 28.69 13.07
CA PRO A 239 -25.16 29.55 13.93
C PRO A 239 -26.42 29.94 13.15
N LEU A 240 -27.59 29.69 13.75
CA LEU A 240 -28.87 30.17 13.25
C LEU A 240 -28.74 31.68 12.98
N ARG A 241 -28.95 32.07 11.72
CA ARG A 241 -29.10 33.48 11.33
C ARG A 241 -30.46 33.98 11.73
#